data_AF-A0A9L0I5U1-F1
#
_entry.id   AF-A0A9L0I5U1-F1
#
_cell.length_a   1.000
_cell.length_b   1.000
_cell.length_c   1.000
_cell.angle_alpha   90.00
_cell.angle_beta   90.00
_cell.angle_gamma   90.00
#
_symmetry.space_group_name_H-M   'P 1'
#
loop_
_entity.id
_entity.type
_entity.pdbx_description
1 polymer ?
#
loop_
_entity_poly.entity_id
_entity_poly.type
_entity_poly.pdbx_seq_one_letter_code
_entity_poly.pdbx_strand_id
1 'polypeptide(L)'
;MKPSRLMTFVVLLALGILTSWAVEGASKEKAKHGVCPFVPPTICFVYEPPECQSDWQCPKKQKCCRALCGIKCVEPEDPSKPVKVNPGKCPVVTGRCKTPNPTDYCLNDGHCLFGDKCCKGVCGKSCVKPVKDLPLPAQKD
;
A
#
# COMPACT_ATOMS: atom_id res chain seq x y z
N MET A 1 8.93 43.75 43.98
CA MET A 1 8.01 42.94 43.15
C MET A 1 6.79 42.58 44.00
N LYS A 2 5.56 42.81 43.53
CA LYS A 2 4.33 42.67 44.33
C LYS A 2 3.96 41.19 44.52
N PRO A 3 3.59 40.74 45.73
CA PRO A 3 3.28 39.33 46.02
C PRO A 3 2.14 38.79 45.13
N SER A 4 1.23 39.67 44.70
CA SER A 4 0.14 39.36 43.76
C SER A 4 0.62 38.89 42.38
N ARG A 5 1.74 39.41 41.86
CA ARG A 5 2.30 38.97 40.57
C ARG A 5 2.94 37.59 40.68
N LEU A 6 3.60 37.30 41.81
CA LEU A 6 4.23 36.00 42.00
C LEU A 6 3.19 34.88 42.05
N MET A 7 2.04 35.14 42.71
CA MET A 7 0.95 34.18 42.80
C MET A 7 0.28 33.93 41.44
N THR A 8 0.07 34.95 40.61
CA THR A 8 -0.49 34.75 39.26
C THR A 8 0.47 33.97 38.35
N PHE A 9 1.78 34.20 38.46
CA PHE A 9 2.77 33.40 37.73
C PHE A 9 2.77 31.93 38.18
N VAL A 10 2.64 31.66 39.49
CA VAL A 10 2.57 30.29 40.03
C VAL A 10 1.32 29.55 39.55
N VAL A 11 0.16 30.21 39.50
CA VAL A 11 -1.09 29.61 39.01
C VAL A 11 -1.04 29.32 37.50
N LEU A 12 -0.46 30.21 36.70
CA LEU A 12 -0.29 30.00 35.26
C LEU A 12 0.68 28.85 34.94
N LEU A 13 1.76 28.71 35.73
CA LEU A 13 2.68 27.58 35.61
C LEU A 13 1.99 26.25 35.98
N ALA A 14 1.16 26.22 37.03
CA ALA A 14 0.39 25.03 37.40
C ALA A 14 -0.64 24.61 36.33
N LEU A 15 -1.30 25.58 35.67
CA LEU A 15 -2.25 25.31 34.58
C LEU A 15 -1.56 24.82 33.30
N GLY A 16 -0.35 25.31 32.99
CA GLY A 16 0.44 24.83 31.84
C GLY A 16 0.98 23.40 31.99
N ILE A 17 1.10 22.90 33.22
CA ILE A 17 1.53 21.53 33.52
C ILE A 17 0.37 20.53 33.35
N LEU A 18 -0.89 20.97 33.47
CA LEU A 18 -2.08 20.11 33.29
C LEU A 18 -2.47 19.88 31.82
N THR A 19 -1.95 20.66 30.87
CA THR A 19 -2.25 20.49 29.43
C THR A 19 -1.16 19.73 28.66
N SER A 20 -0.02 19.49 29.29
CA SER A 20 0.96 18.56 28.77
C SER A 20 0.63 17.21 29.39
N TRP A 21 -0.10 16.36 28.68
CA TRP A 21 -0.03 14.88 28.65
C TRP A 21 -1.17 14.38 27.75
N ALA A 22 -1.13 14.85 26.50
CA ALA A 22 -1.62 14.07 25.37
C ALA A 22 -0.47 14.02 24.36
N VAL A 23 0.69 13.51 24.80
CA VAL A 23 1.60 12.89 23.85
C VAL A 23 0.96 11.53 23.60
N GLU A 24 0.06 11.51 22.60
CA GLU A 24 -0.43 10.27 22.00
C GLU A 24 0.80 9.39 21.80
N GLY A 25 0.88 8.32 22.60
CA GLY A 25 1.93 7.35 22.47
C GLY A 25 1.87 6.84 21.05
N ALA A 26 2.81 7.25 20.20
CA ALA A 26 3.22 6.46 19.06
C ALA A 26 3.87 5.20 19.64
N SER A 27 3.04 4.30 20.21
CA SER A 27 3.47 2.97 20.55
C SER A 27 3.99 2.41 19.23
N LYS A 28 5.25 2.00 19.22
CA LYS A 28 5.84 1.27 18.08
C LYS A 28 5.24 -0.12 18.08
N GLU A 29 3.94 -0.16 17.81
CA GLU A 29 3.15 -1.36 17.86
C GLU A 29 3.53 -2.19 16.63
N LYS A 30 4.14 -3.35 16.87
CA LYS A 30 4.68 -4.22 15.79
C LYS A 30 3.58 -4.54 14.79
N ALA A 31 3.77 -4.26 13.50
CA ALA A 31 2.78 -4.61 12.49
C ALA A 31 2.44 -6.12 12.52
N LYS A 32 1.17 -6.47 12.25
CA LYS A 32 0.77 -7.88 12.15
C LYS A 32 1.45 -8.54 10.96
N HIS A 33 1.67 -9.85 11.05
CA HIS A 33 2.32 -10.64 10.01
C HIS A 33 1.55 -10.62 8.68
N GLY A 34 2.27 -10.81 7.58
CA GLY A 34 1.74 -10.75 6.21
C GLY A 34 1.71 -9.33 5.65
N VAL A 35 1.28 -9.22 4.39
CA VAL A 35 1.22 -7.97 3.64
C VAL A 35 -0.21 -7.64 3.22
N CYS A 36 -0.50 -6.36 3.01
CA CYS A 36 -1.79 -5.96 2.45
C CYS A 36 -1.91 -6.50 1.02
N PRO A 37 -3.08 -7.05 0.63
CA PRO A 37 -3.33 -7.46 -0.74
C PRO A 37 -3.18 -6.27 -1.69
N PHE A 38 -2.66 -6.54 -2.89
CA PHE A 38 -2.61 -5.50 -3.91
C PHE A 38 -4.02 -5.14 -4.38
N VAL A 39 -4.29 -3.85 -4.44
CA VAL A 39 -5.54 -3.31 -4.99
C VAL A 39 -5.17 -2.41 -6.17
N PRO A 40 -5.69 -2.69 -7.39
CA PRO A 40 -5.42 -1.83 -8.52
C PRO A 40 -6.01 -0.42 -8.27
N PRO A 41 -5.39 0.63 -8.83
CA PRO A 41 -5.94 1.97 -8.78
C PRO A 41 -7.37 2.00 -9.31
N THR A 42 -8.29 2.55 -8.52
CA THR A 42 -9.70 2.68 -8.87
C THR A 42 -10.24 4.00 -8.37
N ILE A 43 -11.37 4.45 -8.95
CA ILE A 43 -12.10 5.64 -8.53
C ILE A 43 -13.25 5.19 -7.63
N CYS A 44 -13.34 5.80 -6.45
CA CYS A 44 -14.43 5.60 -5.52
C CYS A 44 -15.41 6.77 -5.64
N PHE A 45 -16.64 6.48 -6.03
CA PHE A 45 -17.68 7.49 -6.19
C PHE A 45 -18.38 7.85 -4.87
N VAL A 46 -18.19 7.02 -3.84
CA VAL A 46 -18.79 7.19 -2.52
C VAL A 46 -17.68 7.24 -1.48
N TYR A 47 -17.79 8.20 -0.56
CA TYR A 47 -16.89 8.26 0.58
C TYR A 47 -17.24 7.16 1.58
N GLU A 48 -16.26 6.33 1.91
CA GLU A 48 -16.35 5.33 2.96
C GLU A 48 -15.41 5.74 4.11
N PRO A 49 -15.95 6.00 5.33
CA PRO A 49 -15.11 6.22 6.51
C PRO A 49 -14.15 5.05 6.75
N PRO A 50 -12.93 5.30 7.24
CA PRO A 50 -11.96 4.24 7.52
C PRO A 50 -12.44 3.34 8.68
N GLU A 51 -12.40 2.02 8.50
CA GLU A 51 -12.74 1.04 9.55
C GLU A 51 -11.65 0.94 10.63
N CYS A 52 -10.42 1.29 10.28
CA CYS A 52 -9.23 1.17 11.11
C CYS A 52 -8.19 2.24 10.74
N GLN A 53 -7.25 2.49 11.65
CA GLN A 53 -6.05 3.33 11.45
C GLN A 53 -4.77 2.50 11.60
N SER A 54 -4.82 1.39 12.37
CA SER A 54 -3.72 0.44 12.51
C SER A 54 -4.21 -1.01 12.50
N ASP A 55 -3.29 -1.94 12.24
CA ASP A 55 -3.57 -3.39 12.25
C ASP A 55 -4.23 -3.86 13.56
N TRP A 56 -3.92 -3.20 14.68
CA TRP A 56 -4.34 -3.63 16.02
C TRP A 56 -5.81 -3.37 16.31
N GLN A 57 -6.44 -2.46 15.57
CA GLN A 57 -7.89 -2.26 15.60
C GLN A 57 -8.63 -3.37 14.84
N CYS A 58 -7.95 -4.08 13.95
CA CYS A 58 -8.57 -5.15 13.17
C CYS A 58 -8.66 -6.45 13.97
N PRO A 59 -9.75 -7.23 13.79
CA PRO A 59 -9.93 -8.47 14.51
C PRO A 59 -8.92 -9.54 14.06
N LYS A 60 -8.55 -10.46 14.97
CA LYS A 60 -7.69 -11.61 14.67
C LYS A 60 -6.37 -11.17 13.99
N LYS A 61 -6.02 -11.80 12.87
CA LYS A 61 -4.80 -11.57 12.09
C LYS A 61 -4.97 -10.53 10.98
N GLN A 62 -6.16 -9.94 10.85
CA GLN A 62 -6.43 -8.97 9.80
C GLN A 62 -5.57 -7.71 9.96
N LYS A 63 -5.19 -7.15 8.82
CA LYS A 63 -4.40 -5.92 8.71
C LYS A 63 -5.28 -4.76 8.29
N CYS A 64 -4.87 -3.56 8.68
CA CYS A 64 -5.53 -2.33 8.25
C CYS A 64 -4.96 -1.89 6.91
N CYS A 65 -5.73 -2.05 5.84
CA CYS A 65 -5.24 -1.90 4.49
C CYS A 65 -6.16 -1.02 3.65
N ARG A 66 -5.59 -0.47 2.58
CA ARG A 66 -6.39 0.08 1.48
C ARG A 66 -7.13 -1.05 0.79
N ALA A 67 -8.45 -0.95 0.72
CA ALA A 67 -9.28 -1.83 -0.08
C ALA A 67 -9.60 -1.15 -1.44
N LEU A 68 -10.46 -1.77 -2.26
CA LEU A 68 -10.95 -1.15 -3.50
C LEU A 68 -11.46 0.28 -3.24
N CYS A 69 -12.30 0.42 -2.22
CA CYS A 69 -12.67 1.70 -1.66
C CYS A 69 -12.49 1.69 -0.13
N GLY A 70 -12.05 2.82 0.40
CA GLY A 70 -11.82 3.00 1.83
C GLY A 70 -10.60 2.27 2.40
N ILE A 71 -10.48 2.37 3.72
CA ILE A 71 -9.50 1.67 4.55
C ILE A 71 -10.27 0.64 5.37
N LYS A 72 -9.90 -0.64 5.23
CA LYS A 72 -10.66 -1.77 5.77
C LYS A 72 -9.75 -2.77 6.47
N CYS A 73 -10.35 -3.56 7.35
CA CYS A 73 -9.70 -4.72 7.92
C CYS A 73 -9.79 -5.90 6.95
N VAL A 74 -8.63 -6.31 6.41
CA VAL A 74 -8.54 -7.37 5.39
C VAL A 74 -7.65 -8.50 5.85
N GLU A 75 -7.93 -9.70 5.34
CA GLU A 75 -7.03 -10.84 5.55
C GLU A 75 -5.72 -10.57 4.79
N PRO A 76 -4.56 -10.70 5.45
CA PRO A 76 -3.29 -10.43 4.80
C PRO A 76 -2.89 -11.53 3.80
N GLU A 77 -2.12 -11.13 2.80
CA GLU A 77 -1.42 -12.08 1.93
C GLU A 77 -0.13 -12.56 2.60
N ASP A 78 0.20 -13.82 2.32
CA ASP A 78 1.47 -14.43 2.74
C ASP A 78 2.53 -14.13 1.68
N PRO A 79 3.55 -13.30 1.97
CA PRO A 79 4.58 -12.92 1.01
C PRO A 79 5.51 -14.08 0.65
N SER A 80 5.46 -15.20 1.38
CA SER A 80 6.26 -16.39 1.06
C SER A 80 5.62 -17.28 -0.01
N LYS A 81 4.34 -17.05 -0.35
CA LYS A 81 3.66 -17.84 -1.38
C LYS A 81 4.26 -17.57 -2.75
N PRO A 82 4.47 -18.63 -3.57
CA PRO A 82 4.97 -18.46 -4.91
C PRO A 82 3.98 -17.65 -5.73
N VAL A 83 4.51 -16.65 -6.43
CA VAL A 83 3.74 -15.80 -7.33
C VAL A 83 3.42 -16.60 -8.59
N LYS A 84 2.15 -16.58 -9.01
CA LYS A 84 1.72 -17.19 -10.27
C LYS A 84 2.47 -16.52 -11.43
N VAL A 85 3.03 -17.34 -12.33
CA VAL A 85 3.66 -16.88 -13.58
C VAL A 85 2.88 -17.45 -14.75
N ASN A 86 2.33 -16.59 -15.59
CA ASN A 86 1.59 -17.02 -16.77
C ASN A 86 2.56 -17.30 -17.94
N PRO A 87 2.28 -18.32 -18.79
CA PRO A 87 3.15 -18.66 -19.93
C PRO A 87 3.36 -17.53 -20.95
N GLY A 88 4.44 -17.64 -21.72
CA GLY A 88 4.82 -16.65 -22.74
C GLY A 88 5.61 -15.47 -22.18
N LYS A 89 5.84 -14.45 -23.02
CA LYS A 89 6.67 -13.29 -22.69
C LYS A 89 5.92 -11.98 -22.77
N CYS A 90 6.45 -10.96 -22.09
CA CYS A 90 5.97 -9.59 -22.26
C CYS A 90 6.36 -9.06 -23.66
N PRO A 91 5.49 -8.27 -24.32
CA PRO A 91 5.86 -7.53 -25.52
C PRO A 91 7.06 -6.62 -25.27
N VAL A 92 7.88 -6.39 -26.30
CA VAL A 92 8.98 -5.43 -26.24
C VAL A 92 8.41 -4.01 -26.26
N VAL A 93 8.88 -3.16 -25.35
CA VAL A 93 8.48 -1.76 -25.24
C VAL A 93 9.70 -0.87 -25.42
N THR A 94 9.66 0.02 -26.42
CA THR A 94 10.78 0.90 -26.82
C THR A 94 10.68 2.32 -26.27
N GLY A 95 9.63 2.64 -25.49
CA GLY A 95 9.40 3.96 -24.92
C GLY A 95 9.30 3.97 -23.39
N ARG A 96 9.51 5.15 -22.79
CA ARG A 96 9.23 5.42 -21.38
C ARG A 96 8.57 6.79 -21.24
N CYS A 97 7.54 6.89 -20.40
CA CYS A 97 6.98 8.17 -20.03
C CYS A 97 7.94 8.95 -19.12
N LYS A 98 7.74 10.27 -19.03
CA LYS A 98 8.51 11.16 -18.14
C LYS A 98 7.92 11.25 -16.73
N THR A 99 6.81 10.57 -16.47
CA THR A 99 6.11 10.60 -15.20
C THR A 99 6.95 9.92 -14.11
N PRO A 100 7.31 10.61 -13.02
CA PRO A 100 7.94 9.98 -11.88
C PRO A 100 6.95 9.01 -11.22
N ASN A 101 7.40 7.80 -10.87
CA ASN A 101 6.59 6.74 -10.26
C ASN A 101 5.28 6.47 -11.01
N PRO A 102 5.36 5.95 -12.25
CA PRO A 102 4.17 5.68 -13.03
C PRO A 102 3.28 4.65 -12.33
N THR A 103 1.97 4.84 -12.49
CA THR A 103 0.96 3.99 -11.87
C THR A 103 1.01 2.56 -12.42
N ASP A 104 1.14 1.59 -11.52
CA ASP A 104 1.07 0.17 -11.84
C ASP A 104 -0.35 -0.36 -11.58
N TYR A 105 -0.96 -0.99 -12.59
CA TYR A 105 -2.28 -1.62 -12.49
C TYR A 105 -2.21 -3.10 -12.09
N CYS A 106 -1.00 -3.65 -12.04
CA CYS A 106 -0.69 -5.00 -11.59
C CYS A 106 0.75 -5.01 -11.02
N LEU A 107 1.05 -5.98 -10.15
CA LEU A 107 2.43 -6.21 -9.67
C LEU A 107 2.99 -7.55 -10.16
N ASN A 108 2.11 -8.52 -10.43
CA ASN A 108 2.44 -9.83 -10.93
C ASN A 108 1.31 -10.40 -11.80
N ASP A 109 1.60 -11.50 -12.51
CA ASP A 109 0.66 -12.17 -13.43
C ASP A 109 -0.58 -12.74 -12.72
N GLY A 110 -0.51 -12.95 -11.40
CA GLY A 110 -1.65 -13.37 -10.58
C GLY A 110 -2.74 -12.30 -10.44
N HIS A 111 -2.41 -11.02 -10.64
CA HIS A 111 -3.38 -9.92 -10.64
C HIS A 111 -4.08 -9.76 -11.99
N CYS A 112 -3.63 -10.50 -13.02
CA CYS A 112 -4.15 -10.41 -14.37
C CYS A 112 -5.14 -11.53 -14.66
N LEU A 113 -6.23 -11.17 -15.35
CA LEU A 113 -7.25 -12.11 -15.80
C LEU A 113 -6.80 -12.84 -17.07
N PHE A 114 -7.48 -13.94 -17.40
CA PHE A 114 -7.35 -14.64 -18.68
C PHE A 114 -5.93 -15.11 -19.06
N GLY A 115 -5.04 -15.27 -18.09
CA GLY A 115 -3.66 -15.69 -18.35
C GLY A 115 -2.75 -14.58 -18.89
N ASP A 116 -3.19 -13.31 -18.80
CA ASP A 116 -2.39 -12.16 -19.20
C ASP A 116 -1.17 -11.97 -18.29
N LYS A 117 -0.11 -11.37 -18.82
CA LYS A 117 1.10 -11.09 -18.05
C LYS A 117 1.09 -9.66 -17.54
N CYS A 118 1.61 -9.46 -16.34
CA CYS A 118 1.84 -8.13 -15.79
C CYS A 118 3.17 -7.57 -16.33
N CYS A 119 3.07 -6.73 -17.35
CA CYS A 119 4.23 -6.28 -18.12
C CYS A 119 4.48 -4.80 -17.92
N LYS A 120 5.77 -4.42 -17.94
CA LYS A 120 6.17 -3.01 -17.99
C LYS A 120 5.80 -2.43 -19.35
N GLY A 121 4.91 -1.45 -19.35
CA GLY A 121 4.55 -0.64 -20.51
C GLY A 121 5.41 0.62 -20.63
N VAL A 122 4.94 1.55 -21.45
CA VAL A 122 5.56 2.88 -21.60
C VAL A 122 5.45 3.67 -20.29
N CYS A 123 4.34 3.53 -19.58
CA CYS A 123 4.09 4.20 -18.31
C CYS A 123 3.49 3.22 -17.30
N GLY A 124 4.34 2.64 -16.45
CA GLY A 124 3.92 1.69 -15.42
C GLY A 124 3.70 0.27 -15.95
N LYS A 125 3.09 -0.57 -15.12
CA LYS A 125 2.74 -1.96 -15.44
C LYS A 125 1.26 -2.12 -15.74
N SER A 126 0.95 -2.95 -16.72
CA SER A 126 -0.42 -3.32 -17.08
C SER A 126 -0.52 -4.79 -17.47
N CYS A 127 -1.71 -5.35 -17.35
CA CYS A 127 -2.02 -6.68 -17.85
C CYS A 127 -2.11 -6.65 -19.37
N VAL A 128 -1.31 -7.48 -20.03
CA VAL A 128 -1.27 -7.59 -21.49
C VAL A 128 -1.22 -9.04 -21.92
N LYS A 129 -1.79 -9.33 -23.10
CA LYS A 129 -1.70 -10.66 -23.70
C LYS A 129 -0.23 -11.03 -23.94
N PRO A 130 0.21 -12.23 -23.52
CA PRO A 130 1.57 -12.67 -23.74
C PRO A 130 1.87 -12.84 -25.23
N VAL A 131 3.10 -12.50 -25.64
CA VAL A 131 3.62 -12.97 -26.92
C VAL A 131 4.07 -14.42 -26.76
N LYS A 132 3.70 -15.26 -27.73
CA LYS A 132 4.20 -16.64 -27.79
C LYS A 132 5.70 -16.59 -28.10
N ASP A 133 6.47 -17.49 -27.53
CA ASP A 133 7.82 -17.75 -28.03
C ASP A 133 7.68 -18.21 -29.48
N LEU A 134 8.06 -17.37 -30.45
CA LEU A 134 8.37 -17.92 -31.75
C LEU A 134 9.53 -18.89 -31.53
N PRO A 135 9.47 -20.13 -32.05
CA PRO A 135 10.65 -20.99 -32.07
C PRO A 135 11.75 -20.19 -32.78
N LEU A 136 12.78 -19.79 -32.05
CA LEU A 136 14.02 -19.36 -32.69
C LEU A 136 14.48 -20.56 -33.52
N PRO A 137 14.81 -20.39 -34.82
CA PRO A 137 15.41 -21.49 -35.56
C PRO A 137 16.65 -21.93 -34.79
N ALA A 138 16.67 -23.20 -34.39
CA ALA A 138 17.85 -23.80 -33.78
C ALA A 138 19.02 -23.53 -34.73
N GLN A 139 20.03 -22.78 -34.26
CA GLN A 139 21.30 -22.73 -34.97
C GLN A 139 21.82 -24.16 -35.02
N LYS A 140 21.84 -24.70 -36.24
CA LYS A 140 22.41 -26.00 -36.54
C LYS A 140 23.90 -25.74 -36.74
N ASP A 141 24.69 -26.10 -35.75
CA ASP A 141 26.16 -26.21 -35.89
C ASP A 141 26.51 -27.28 -36.94
#